data_AF-A0A7W6RDS1-F1
#
_entry.id   AF-A0A7W6RDS1-F1
#
_cell.length_a   1.000
_cell.length_b   1.000
_cell.length_c   1.000
_cell.angle_alpha   90.00
_cell.angle_beta   90.00
_cell.angle_gamma   90.00
#
_symmetry.space_group_name_H-M   'P 1'
#
loop_
_entity.id
_entity.type
_entity.pdbx_description
1 polymer ?
#
loop_
_entity_poly.entity_id
_entity_poly.type
_entity_poly.pdbx_seq_one_letter_code
_entity_poly.pdbx_strand_id
1 'polypeptide(L)'
;MASTSRRRGGGSPDIWPGFVDVLATLLIIVMFVLMVFVLAQFFLGQALSGRDAALARLRDMVSEYEDLLSIERRANAELRADVAQLSGDLQAANARWESLLGAARASETLEGELADARDLLERRRQEVAALEASGEDLAARLRAALARAAAQARDLEDRDRRIEALEADAAARARTLEDLAARREALAEEVARLEALNARLSSDLADAYTTIEADRETLEARLADLARLEQRIARLTEAREALRAELEAANETVRTDRETLEARLADLVRLRQDLAALEALRDQLEARIADLDSQMAETQGSLAEEQRVSEQARAQVALLSQRLQAVQAELARLADLLDAKEAEAEAQQVQIANLSQRLNAALASKVQELQRYRSEFFGRLREVLGDREGVRVEGDRFVFQSEVLFGVGEAELGPEGRASLENLARTLLEVAREFPDDIDWVLRVDGHTDPRPIRTADFADNWDLSAARAISVVRFLIGQGVPPSRLAAAGFAEYRPEVEGTSEQAHARNRRIELKLDQR
;
A
#
# COMPACT_ATOMS: atom_id res chain seq x y z
N MET A 1 216.27 217.61 81.52
CA MET A 1 215.24 218.59 81.89
C MET A 1 214.08 217.83 82.51
N ALA A 2 214.00 217.76 83.82
CA ALA A 2 212.99 218.58 84.48
C ALA A 2 211.53 218.03 84.40
N SER A 3 210.60 218.63 83.58
CA SER A 3 209.19 218.97 83.96
C SER A 3 208.30 217.82 84.44
N THR A 4 208.53 217.60 85.71
CA THR A 4 207.55 217.75 86.77
C THR A 4 206.71 216.50 87.09
N SER A 5 206.99 215.98 88.33
CA SER A 5 206.13 215.53 89.46
C SER A 5 205.49 214.14 89.44
N ARG A 6 205.89 213.32 90.40
CA ARG A 6 205.02 212.82 91.47
C ARG A 6 203.50 212.90 91.26
N ARG A 7 202.72 211.98 91.80
CA ARG A 7 202.82 210.72 92.58
C ARG A 7 201.33 210.29 92.62
N ARG A 8 200.89 209.04 92.70
CA ARG A 8 201.35 207.91 93.50
C ARG A 8 200.55 206.70 93.03
N GLY A 9 200.99 205.53 93.50
CA GLY A 9 200.06 204.44 93.77
C GLY A 9 198.78 205.04 94.32
N GLY A 10 197.74 205.12 93.48
CA GLY A 10 196.74 206.19 93.56
C GLY A 10 196.13 206.37 94.93
N GLY A 11 195.95 205.25 95.63
CA GLY A 11 195.86 205.25 97.06
C GLY A 11 194.50 204.79 97.52
N SER A 12 194.51 203.55 98.01
CA SER A 12 194.56 203.34 99.46
C SER A 12 194.42 204.62 100.32
N PRO A 13 193.80 204.57 101.54
CA PRO A 13 192.99 203.47 102.14
C PRO A 13 191.98 203.87 103.29
N ASP A 14 191.39 202.83 103.93
CA ASP A 14 191.14 202.59 105.39
C ASP A 14 190.25 203.55 106.24
N ILE A 15 189.56 203.22 107.37
CA ILE A 15 189.47 202.13 108.40
C ILE A 15 188.13 202.27 109.23
N TRP A 16 187.54 201.15 109.74
CA TRP A 16 186.84 200.84 111.06
C TRP A 16 185.71 201.76 111.72
N PRO A 17 185.28 201.56 113.01
CA PRO A 17 183.93 201.18 113.53
C PRO A 17 182.99 202.32 114.05
N GLY A 18 181.69 202.05 114.32
CA GLY A 18 180.80 202.82 115.24
C GLY A 18 180.29 204.24 114.87
N PHE A 19 179.04 204.39 114.35
CA PHE A 19 177.96 205.32 114.82
C PHE A 19 176.65 205.00 114.05
N VAL A 20 175.50 205.10 114.71
CA VAL A 20 174.17 204.49 114.43
C VAL A 20 173.32 205.14 113.32
N ASP A 21 173.71 206.26 112.74
CA ASP A 21 172.79 207.16 112.03
C ASP A 21 173.24 207.39 110.56
N VAL A 22 172.41 207.04 109.52
CA VAL A 22 172.39 207.53 108.09
C VAL A 22 171.87 206.50 107.06
N LEU A 23 171.77 205.24 107.46
CA LEU A 23 171.31 204.13 106.61
C LEU A 23 170.02 204.40 105.78
N ALA A 24 169.10 205.25 106.24
CA ALA A 24 167.81 205.47 105.55
C ALA A 24 167.90 206.34 104.28
N THR A 25 168.89 207.22 104.17
CA THR A 25 168.69 208.41 103.32
C THR A 25 169.13 208.23 101.87
N LEU A 26 170.21 207.52 101.56
CA LEU A 26 170.70 207.42 100.17
C LEU A 26 169.96 206.35 99.33
N LEU A 27 169.29 205.39 99.98
CA LEU A 27 168.38 204.45 99.32
C LEU A 27 167.30 205.21 98.52
N ILE A 28 166.88 206.36 99.04
CA ILE A 28 165.96 207.29 98.37
C ILE A 28 166.58 207.82 97.05
N ILE A 29 167.90 208.01 96.97
CA ILE A 29 168.57 208.51 95.76
C ILE A 29 168.59 207.45 94.65
N VAL A 30 168.79 206.17 94.98
CA VAL A 30 168.65 205.08 94.01
C VAL A 30 167.21 205.00 93.49
N MET A 31 166.23 205.18 94.39
CA MET A 31 164.82 205.24 93.99
C MET A 31 164.52 206.42 93.06
N PHE A 32 165.20 207.55 93.25
CA PHE A 32 164.91 208.77 92.51
C PHE A 32 165.42 208.73 91.05
N VAL A 33 166.66 208.28 90.81
CA VAL A 33 167.22 208.26 89.43
C VAL A 33 166.48 207.25 88.55
N LEU A 34 166.03 206.12 89.10
CA LEU A 34 165.26 205.13 88.34
C LEU A 34 163.91 205.69 87.86
N MET A 35 163.31 206.61 88.62
CA MET A 35 162.02 207.23 88.27
C MET A 35 162.12 208.14 87.04
N VAL A 36 163.27 208.82 86.87
CA VAL A 36 163.50 209.72 85.72
C VAL A 36 163.62 208.92 84.42
N PHE A 37 164.24 207.74 84.48
CA PHE A 37 164.34 206.87 83.32
C PHE A 37 162.96 206.40 82.81
N VAL A 38 162.05 206.07 83.71
CA VAL A 38 160.71 205.56 83.35
C VAL A 38 159.84 206.65 82.69
N LEU A 39 159.96 207.91 83.13
CA LEU A 39 159.20 209.02 82.54
C LEU A 39 159.64 209.36 81.11
N ALA A 40 160.94 209.27 80.80
CA ALA A 40 161.44 209.50 79.45
C ALA A 40 160.97 208.41 78.46
N GLN A 41 160.85 207.16 78.91
CA GLN A 41 160.36 206.05 78.09
C GLN A 41 158.85 206.13 77.81
N PHE A 42 158.07 206.65 78.76
CA PHE A 42 156.63 206.79 78.58
C PHE A 42 156.26 207.75 77.44
N PHE A 43 157.02 208.82 77.26
CA PHE A 43 156.68 209.84 76.27
C PHE A 43 157.03 209.47 74.82
N LEU A 44 158.00 208.59 74.58
CA LEU A 44 158.34 208.27 73.18
C LEU A 44 157.40 207.22 72.56
N GLY A 45 156.70 206.43 73.38
CA GLY A 45 155.64 205.52 72.93
C GLY A 45 154.48 206.21 72.23
N GLN A 46 154.26 207.52 72.45
CA GLN A 46 153.15 208.24 71.82
C GLN A 46 153.42 208.75 70.40
N ALA A 47 154.67 208.83 69.95
CA ALA A 47 154.96 209.35 68.60
C ALA A 47 154.77 208.29 67.49
N LEU A 48 154.51 207.03 67.85
CA LEU A 48 154.37 205.89 66.93
C LEU A 48 152.92 205.56 66.50
N SER A 49 151.89 206.29 66.94
CA SER A 49 150.48 205.88 66.69
C SER A 49 149.76 206.62 65.55
N GLY A 50 150.32 207.72 65.02
CA GLY A 50 149.55 208.68 64.20
C GLY A 50 149.56 208.50 62.68
N ARG A 51 150.56 207.79 62.10
CA ARG A 51 150.77 207.78 60.63
C ARG A 51 150.41 206.46 59.93
N ASP A 52 150.35 205.33 60.66
CA ASP A 52 150.01 204.01 60.09
C ASP A 52 148.50 203.78 59.90
N ALA A 53 147.66 204.55 60.59
CA ALA A 53 146.20 204.45 60.48
C ALA A 53 145.63 204.95 59.13
N ALA A 54 146.38 205.75 58.36
CA ALA A 54 145.93 206.34 57.10
C ALA A 54 146.17 205.45 55.86
N LEU A 55 147.10 204.48 55.91
CA LEU A 55 147.40 203.59 54.78
C LEU A 55 146.63 202.26 54.80
N ALA A 56 146.08 201.85 55.94
CA ALA A 56 145.23 200.64 56.04
C ALA A 56 143.83 200.85 55.41
N ARG A 57 143.21 202.02 55.61
CA ARG A 57 141.84 202.30 55.13
C ARG A 57 141.70 202.35 53.60
N LEU A 58 142.76 202.65 52.86
CA LEU A 58 142.70 202.66 51.40
C LEU A 58 142.87 201.27 50.78
N ARG A 59 143.35 200.28 51.55
CA ARG A 59 143.53 198.89 51.09
C ARG A 59 142.29 198.04 51.31
N ASP A 60 141.56 198.30 52.39
CA ASP A 60 140.31 197.57 52.70
C ASP A 60 139.20 197.88 51.69
N MET A 61 139.09 199.13 51.20
CA MET A 61 138.03 199.50 50.24
C MET A 61 138.17 198.86 48.84
N VAL A 62 139.35 198.39 48.44
CA VAL A 62 139.51 197.74 47.11
C VAL A 62 139.19 196.24 47.18
N SER A 63 139.41 195.58 48.32
CA SER A 63 139.07 194.16 48.50
C SER A 63 137.56 193.93 48.61
N GLU A 64 136.82 194.90 49.17
CA GLU A 64 135.37 194.77 49.38
C GLU A 64 134.56 194.79 48.07
N TYR A 65 135.08 195.43 47.01
CA TYR A 65 134.42 195.45 45.70
C TYR A 65 134.65 194.19 44.85
N GLU A 66 135.70 193.40 45.10
CA GLU A 66 135.92 192.13 44.38
C GLU A 66 135.04 191.00 44.90
N ASP A 67 134.78 190.93 46.21
CA ASP A 67 133.96 189.87 46.81
C ASP A 67 132.47 189.96 46.41
N LEU A 68 131.94 191.19 46.29
CA LEU A 68 130.55 191.44 45.89
C LEU A 68 130.24 190.96 44.47
N LEU A 69 131.19 191.06 43.53
CA LEU A 69 131.00 190.62 42.15
C LEU A 69 131.05 189.08 41.99
N SER A 70 131.73 188.38 42.91
CA SER A 70 131.79 186.91 42.89
C SER A 70 130.49 186.25 43.37
N ILE A 71 129.78 186.90 44.30
CA ILE A 71 128.52 186.42 44.86
C ILE A 71 127.38 186.60 43.84
N GLU A 72 127.35 187.70 43.10
CA GLU A 72 126.33 187.93 42.07
C GLU A 72 126.39 186.88 40.94
N ARG A 73 127.58 186.43 40.55
CA ARG A 73 127.75 185.41 39.50
C ARG A 73 127.30 184.00 39.92
N ARG A 74 127.41 183.63 41.21
CA ARG A 74 126.93 182.33 41.71
C ARG A 74 125.41 182.25 41.76
N ALA A 75 124.74 183.29 42.26
CA ALA A 75 123.28 183.32 42.35
C ALA A 75 122.60 183.16 40.97
N ASN A 76 123.20 183.74 39.92
CA ASN A 76 122.66 183.66 38.57
C ASN A 76 122.85 182.27 37.92
N ALA A 77 123.85 181.48 38.35
CA ALA A 77 124.05 180.12 37.88
C ALA A 77 123.04 179.14 38.51
N GLU A 78 122.74 179.32 39.79
CA GLU A 78 121.80 178.49 40.54
C GLU A 78 120.36 178.63 40.02
N LEU A 79 119.92 179.86 39.75
CA LEU A 79 118.58 180.13 39.21
C LEU A 79 118.33 179.45 37.84
N ARG A 80 119.37 179.29 37.02
CA ARG A 80 119.27 178.59 35.73
C ARG A 80 119.13 177.08 35.90
N ALA A 81 119.71 176.49 36.95
CA ALA A 81 119.55 175.08 37.25
C ALA A 81 118.12 174.77 37.71
N ASP A 82 117.53 175.63 38.54
CA ASP A 82 116.15 175.49 39.02
C ASP A 82 115.13 175.51 37.88
N VAL A 83 115.30 176.42 36.90
CA VAL A 83 114.43 176.49 35.71
C VAL A 83 114.53 175.21 34.88
N ALA A 84 115.73 174.63 34.73
CA ALA A 84 115.91 173.38 34.00
C ALA A 84 115.24 172.20 34.73
N GLN A 85 115.32 172.15 36.06
CA GLN A 85 114.69 171.12 36.87
C GLN A 85 113.15 171.21 36.82
N LEU A 86 112.59 172.41 36.98
CA LEU A 86 111.14 172.66 36.86
C LEU A 86 110.59 172.28 35.48
N SER A 87 111.34 172.56 34.42
CA SER A 87 110.98 172.13 33.07
C SER A 87 110.98 170.60 32.91
N GLY A 88 111.89 169.90 33.60
CA GLY A 88 111.93 168.43 33.63
C GLY A 88 110.75 167.82 34.39
N ASP A 89 110.41 168.38 35.54
CA ASP A 89 109.28 167.92 36.35
C ASP A 89 107.93 168.10 35.63
N LEU A 90 107.76 169.21 34.89
CA LEU A 90 106.56 169.45 34.09
C LEU A 90 106.40 168.40 32.98
N GLN A 91 107.48 168.04 32.28
CA GLN A 91 107.45 166.99 31.26
C GLN A 91 107.13 165.60 31.85
N ALA A 92 107.68 165.29 33.03
CA ALA A 92 107.38 164.04 33.74
C ALA A 92 105.91 163.97 34.17
N ALA A 93 105.33 165.07 34.66
CA ALA A 93 103.92 165.14 35.00
C ALA A 93 103.02 164.94 33.76
N ASN A 94 103.39 165.52 32.62
CA ASN A 94 102.62 165.39 31.37
C ASN A 94 102.62 163.94 30.84
N ALA A 95 103.76 163.25 30.89
CA ALA A 95 103.85 161.84 30.50
C ALA A 95 103.00 160.92 31.40
N ARG A 96 102.88 161.23 32.70
CA ARG A 96 102.00 160.48 33.63
C ARG A 96 100.52 160.63 33.25
N TRP A 97 100.09 161.83 32.86
CA TRP A 97 98.71 162.07 32.40
C TRP A 97 98.39 161.30 31.11
N GLU A 98 99.31 161.24 30.15
CA GLU A 98 99.13 160.44 28.92
C GLU A 98 98.99 158.94 29.22
N SER A 99 99.76 158.39 30.16
CA SER A 99 99.66 156.98 30.57
C SER A 99 98.29 156.64 31.20
N LEU A 100 97.73 157.54 32.00
CA LEU A 100 96.43 157.32 32.66
C LEU A 100 95.27 157.32 31.65
N LEU A 101 95.32 158.20 30.65
CA LEU A 101 94.35 158.21 29.53
C LEU A 101 94.41 156.91 28.71
N GLY A 102 95.61 156.33 28.53
CA GLY A 102 95.77 155.02 27.89
C GLY A 102 95.08 153.90 28.66
N ALA A 103 95.20 153.88 30.00
CA ALA A 103 94.60 152.86 30.85
C ALA A 103 93.05 152.91 30.86
N ALA A 104 92.46 154.11 30.83
CA ALA A 104 91.00 154.28 30.79
C ALA A 104 90.36 153.68 29.51
N ARG A 105 91.01 153.87 28.35
CA ARG A 105 90.53 153.29 27.07
C ARG A 105 90.57 151.76 27.05
N ALA A 106 91.55 151.14 27.71
CA ALA A 106 91.63 149.68 27.84
C ALA A 106 90.51 149.08 28.72
N SER A 107 89.98 149.85 29.67
CA SER A 107 88.83 149.44 30.48
C SER A 107 87.54 149.38 29.66
N GLU A 108 87.33 150.36 28.77
CA GLU A 108 86.16 150.42 27.89
C GLU A 108 86.11 149.24 26.89
N THR A 109 87.26 148.79 26.40
CA THR A 109 87.34 147.62 25.50
C THR A 109 86.97 146.31 26.20
N LEU A 110 87.37 146.13 27.48
CA LEU A 110 87.05 144.91 28.25
C LEU A 110 85.56 144.81 28.58
N GLU A 111 84.87 145.93 28.80
CA GLU A 111 83.41 145.94 28.99
C GLU A 111 82.67 145.49 27.72
N GLY A 112 83.17 145.88 26.53
CA GLY A 112 82.66 145.40 25.24
C GLY A 112 82.80 143.88 25.08
N GLU A 113 83.99 143.33 25.35
CA GLU A 113 84.24 141.88 25.27
C GLU A 113 83.36 141.07 26.25
N LEU A 114 83.06 141.62 27.43
CA LEU A 114 82.24 140.95 28.44
C LEU A 114 80.75 140.96 28.08
N ALA A 115 80.27 141.98 27.36
CA ALA A 115 78.93 142.02 26.78
C ALA A 115 78.78 140.96 25.69
N ASP A 116 79.75 140.85 24.78
CA ASP A 116 79.75 139.84 23.71
C ASP A 116 79.78 138.41 24.26
N ALA A 117 80.56 138.16 25.32
CA ALA A 117 80.62 136.85 25.99
C ALA A 117 79.27 136.47 26.66
N ARG A 118 78.54 137.44 27.22
CA ARG A 118 77.20 137.22 27.79
C ARG A 118 76.18 136.87 26.72
N ASP A 119 76.17 137.60 25.62
CA ASP A 119 75.30 137.32 24.47
C ASP A 119 75.58 135.93 23.89
N LEU A 120 76.86 135.54 23.79
CA LEU A 120 77.25 134.20 23.36
C LEU A 120 76.75 133.12 24.33
N LEU A 121 76.90 133.32 25.64
CA LEU A 121 76.41 132.38 26.65
C LEU A 121 74.89 132.23 26.60
N GLU A 122 74.16 133.32 26.37
CA GLU A 122 72.70 133.28 26.26
C GLU A 122 72.27 132.54 24.99
N ARG A 123 72.94 132.77 23.85
CA ARG A 123 72.74 131.97 22.63
C ARG A 123 73.03 130.48 22.85
N ARG A 124 74.13 130.15 23.54
CA ARG A 124 74.48 128.76 23.88
C ARG A 124 73.45 128.11 24.83
N ARG A 125 72.91 128.85 25.79
CA ARG A 125 71.82 128.36 26.66
C ARG A 125 70.56 128.06 25.86
N GLN A 126 70.20 128.92 24.92
CA GLN A 126 69.05 128.69 24.04
C GLN A 126 69.27 127.47 23.13
N GLU A 127 70.48 127.27 22.60
CA GLU A 127 70.84 126.05 21.85
C GLU A 127 70.71 124.79 22.69
N VAL A 128 71.21 124.78 23.94
CA VAL A 128 71.09 123.63 24.85
C VAL A 128 69.62 123.33 25.17
N ALA A 129 68.82 124.35 25.50
CA ALA A 129 67.39 124.17 25.77
C ALA A 129 66.64 123.61 24.54
N ALA A 130 66.98 124.04 23.33
CA ALA A 130 66.41 123.51 22.09
C ALA A 130 66.81 122.05 21.85
N LEU A 131 68.06 121.68 22.15
CA LEU A 131 68.54 120.29 22.04
C LEU A 131 67.90 119.39 23.11
N GLU A 132 67.72 119.86 24.34
CA GLU A 132 67.01 119.14 25.40
C GLU A 132 65.55 118.89 25.01
N ALA A 133 64.84 119.91 24.52
CA ALA A 133 63.47 119.76 24.01
C ALA A 133 63.40 118.78 22.82
N SER A 134 64.36 118.83 21.90
CA SER A 134 64.44 117.87 20.80
C SER A 134 64.75 116.45 21.29
N GLY A 135 65.55 116.30 22.36
CA GLY A 135 65.86 115.03 22.99
C GLY A 135 64.64 114.42 23.69
N GLU A 136 63.84 115.24 24.37
CA GLU A 136 62.57 114.83 24.98
C GLU A 136 61.53 114.40 23.93
N ASP A 137 61.37 115.16 22.83
CA ASP A 137 60.49 114.77 21.72
C ASP A 137 60.96 113.46 21.07
N LEU A 138 62.26 113.29 20.83
CA LEU A 138 62.81 112.04 20.30
C LEU A 138 62.57 110.86 21.25
N ALA A 139 62.76 111.05 22.56
CA ALA A 139 62.50 110.03 23.58
C ALA A 139 61.00 109.67 23.64
N ALA A 140 60.11 110.65 23.53
CA ALA A 140 58.67 110.42 23.45
C ALA A 140 58.29 109.63 22.19
N ARG A 141 58.85 110.00 21.02
CA ARG A 141 58.66 109.26 19.75
C ARG A 141 59.19 107.83 19.85
N LEU A 142 60.34 107.61 20.48
CA LEU A 142 60.91 106.27 20.67
C LEU A 142 60.02 105.41 21.58
N ARG A 143 59.52 105.95 22.70
CA ARG A 143 58.57 105.26 23.59
C ARG A 143 57.28 104.89 22.85
N ALA A 144 56.74 105.82 22.06
CA ALA A 144 55.56 105.57 21.25
C ALA A 144 55.82 104.49 20.19
N ALA A 145 56.99 104.50 19.54
CA ALA A 145 57.39 103.47 18.58
C ALA A 145 57.55 102.10 19.23
N LEU A 146 58.19 102.01 20.40
CA LEU A 146 58.33 100.77 21.17
C LEU A 146 56.98 100.24 21.64
N ALA A 147 56.07 101.12 22.09
CA ALA A 147 54.71 100.72 22.47
C ALA A 147 53.92 100.16 21.27
N ARG A 148 54.05 100.78 20.08
CA ARG A 148 53.45 100.26 18.84
C ARG A 148 54.05 98.91 18.45
N ALA A 149 55.37 98.76 18.52
CA ALA A 149 56.05 97.50 18.21
C ALA A 149 55.64 96.38 19.19
N ALA A 150 55.52 96.68 20.48
CA ALA A 150 55.04 95.72 21.48
C ALA A 150 53.56 95.33 21.24
N ALA A 151 52.71 96.29 20.85
CA ALA A 151 51.33 95.99 20.47
C ALA A 151 51.25 95.11 19.21
N GLN A 152 52.09 95.38 18.20
CA GLN A 152 52.19 94.55 17.00
C GLN A 152 52.70 93.14 17.31
N ALA A 153 53.69 92.99 18.20
CA ALA A 153 54.18 91.68 18.61
C ALA A 153 53.08 90.86 19.31
N ARG A 154 52.28 91.48 20.18
CA ARG A 154 51.12 90.81 20.80
C ARG A 154 50.04 90.42 19.78
N ASP A 155 49.74 91.30 18.81
CA ASP A 155 48.79 90.96 17.73
C ASP A 155 49.30 89.80 16.87
N LEU A 156 50.61 89.71 16.62
CA LEU A 156 51.23 88.57 15.94
C LEU A 156 51.14 87.28 16.78
N GLU A 157 51.45 87.33 18.07
CA GLU A 157 51.29 86.17 18.97
C GLU A 157 49.84 85.67 19.02
N ASP A 158 48.86 86.59 19.07
CA ASP A 158 47.45 86.22 19.06
C ASP A 158 47.00 85.68 17.69
N ARG A 159 47.58 86.16 16.58
CA ARG A 159 47.37 85.58 15.25
C ARG A 159 47.97 84.19 15.14
N ASP A 160 49.17 83.97 15.67
CA ASP A 160 49.83 82.65 15.66
C ASP A 160 49.01 81.64 16.47
N ARG A 161 48.52 82.01 17.66
CA ARG A 161 47.58 81.16 18.44
C ARG A 161 46.30 80.84 17.68
N ARG A 162 45.75 81.81 16.92
CA ARG A 162 44.56 81.57 16.08
C ARG A 162 44.88 80.64 14.92
N ILE A 163 46.05 80.75 14.30
CA ILE A 163 46.50 79.85 13.25
C ILE A 163 46.65 78.43 13.80
N GLU A 164 47.33 78.25 14.94
CA GLU A 164 47.47 76.94 15.60
C GLU A 164 46.09 76.31 15.92
N ALA A 165 45.14 77.11 16.42
CA ALA A 165 43.78 76.63 16.68
C ALA A 165 43.05 76.23 15.39
N LEU A 166 43.18 77.02 14.31
CA LEU A 166 42.59 76.71 13.01
C LEU A 166 43.23 75.48 12.36
N GLU A 167 44.53 75.28 12.51
CA GLU A 167 45.25 74.09 12.03
C GLU A 167 44.81 72.84 12.79
N ALA A 168 44.63 72.94 14.12
CA ALA A 168 44.10 71.84 14.94
C ALA A 168 42.66 71.48 14.53
N ASP A 169 41.80 72.48 14.31
CA ASP A 169 40.43 72.29 13.81
C ASP A 169 40.42 71.69 12.40
N ALA A 170 41.30 72.14 11.51
CA ALA A 170 41.44 71.60 10.16
C ALA A 170 41.91 70.14 10.18
N ALA A 171 42.87 69.79 11.05
CA ALA A 171 43.34 68.42 11.24
C ALA A 171 42.23 67.51 11.82
N ALA A 172 41.43 68.01 12.77
CA ALA A 172 40.28 67.29 13.29
C ALA A 172 39.23 67.04 12.19
N ARG A 173 38.93 68.07 11.38
CA ARG A 173 38.02 67.94 10.24
C ARG A 173 38.54 66.95 9.19
N ALA A 174 39.84 66.98 8.89
CA ALA A 174 40.46 66.04 7.95
C ALA A 174 40.28 64.58 8.42
N ARG A 175 40.52 64.29 9.70
CA ARG A 175 40.25 62.96 10.28
C ARG A 175 38.79 62.56 10.17
N THR A 176 37.86 63.48 10.46
CA THR A 176 36.43 63.16 10.29
C THR A 176 36.05 62.89 8.84
N LEU A 177 36.68 63.57 7.87
CA LEU A 177 36.46 63.31 6.45
C LEU A 177 37.05 61.96 6.02
N GLU A 178 38.21 61.57 6.54
CA GLU A 178 38.79 60.23 6.33
C GLU A 178 37.86 59.13 6.90
N ASP A 179 37.37 59.30 8.13
CA ASP A 179 36.42 58.36 8.74
C ASP A 179 35.11 58.27 7.94
N LEU A 180 34.59 59.41 7.46
CA LEU A 180 33.40 59.45 6.61
C LEU A 180 33.65 58.83 5.24
N ALA A 181 34.83 59.01 4.65
CA ALA A 181 35.22 58.37 3.40
C ALA A 181 35.29 56.85 3.57
N ALA A 182 35.92 56.36 4.64
CA ALA A 182 35.98 54.92 4.96
C ALA A 182 34.58 54.33 5.19
N ARG A 183 33.69 55.03 5.91
CA ARG A 183 32.28 54.61 6.08
C ARG A 183 31.53 54.58 4.77
N ARG A 184 31.74 55.55 3.88
CA ARG A 184 31.12 55.59 2.56
C ARG A 184 31.57 54.42 1.69
N GLU A 185 32.86 54.07 1.74
CA GLU A 185 33.40 52.91 1.02
C GLU A 185 32.82 51.60 1.55
N ALA A 186 32.77 51.42 2.87
CA ALA A 186 32.14 50.25 3.49
C ALA A 186 30.64 50.12 3.12
N LEU A 187 29.90 51.23 3.13
CA LEU A 187 28.50 51.26 2.69
C LEU A 187 28.36 50.96 1.19
N ALA A 188 29.28 51.44 0.35
CA ALA A 188 29.28 51.13 -1.08
C ALA A 188 29.52 49.62 -1.33
N GLU A 189 30.42 48.99 -0.57
CA GLU A 189 30.62 47.54 -0.62
C GLU A 189 29.36 46.78 -0.17
N GLU A 190 28.69 47.23 0.89
CA GLU A 190 27.46 46.60 1.39
C GLU A 190 26.33 46.72 0.37
N VAL A 191 26.16 47.90 -0.25
CA VAL A 191 25.20 48.10 -1.35
C VAL A 191 25.52 47.16 -2.51
N ALA A 192 26.78 47.06 -2.95
CA ALA A 192 27.17 46.15 -4.02
C ALA A 192 26.88 44.67 -3.68
N ARG A 193 27.09 44.26 -2.42
CA ARG A 193 26.73 42.91 -1.93
C ARG A 193 25.22 42.68 -1.97
N LEU A 194 24.43 43.67 -1.54
CA LEU A 194 22.97 43.58 -1.56
C LEU A 194 22.41 43.57 -2.99
N GLU A 195 22.97 44.36 -3.90
CA GLU A 195 22.61 44.34 -5.32
C GLU A 195 22.93 42.98 -5.94
N ALA A 196 24.10 42.41 -5.65
CA ALA A 196 24.47 41.07 -6.11
C ALA A 196 23.54 39.98 -5.54
N LEU A 197 23.18 40.07 -4.26
CA LEU A 197 22.21 39.16 -3.64
C LEU A 197 20.83 39.30 -4.27
N ASN A 198 20.36 40.53 -4.49
CA ASN A 198 19.06 40.79 -5.10
C ASN A 198 19.00 40.27 -6.55
N ALA A 199 20.09 40.43 -7.32
CA ALA A 199 20.20 39.89 -8.67
C ALA A 199 20.14 38.35 -8.66
N ARG A 200 20.84 37.69 -7.73
CA ARG A 200 20.77 36.23 -7.55
C ARG A 200 19.36 35.77 -7.19
N LEU A 201 18.76 36.38 -6.17
CA LEU A 201 17.38 36.05 -5.76
C LEU A 201 16.37 36.28 -6.88
N SER A 202 16.55 37.32 -7.69
CA SER A 202 15.69 37.57 -8.85
C SER A 202 15.87 36.51 -9.94
N SER A 203 17.09 36.03 -10.17
CA SER A 203 17.37 34.92 -11.08
C SER A 203 16.78 33.61 -10.56
N ASP A 204 17.03 33.26 -9.30
CA ASP A 204 16.50 32.05 -8.66
C ASP A 204 14.97 32.05 -8.68
N LEU A 205 14.34 33.22 -8.47
CA LEU A 205 12.90 33.38 -8.56
C LEU A 205 12.39 33.20 -9.99
N ALA A 206 13.08 33.74 -11.00
CA ALA A 206 12.74 33.53 -12.41
C ALA A 206 12.84 32.05 -12.81
N ASP A 207 13.93 31.38 -12.40
CA ASP A 207 14.13 29.95 -12.65
C ASP A 207 13.04 29.12 -11.96
N ALA A 208 12.68 29.46 -10.73
CA ALA A 208 11.57 28.82 -10.02
C ALA A 208 10.23 29.00 -10.74
N TYR A 209 9.92 30.20 -11.24
CA TYR A 209 8.72 30.44 -12.04
C TYR A 209 8.69 29.62 -13.33
N THR A 210 9.81 29.54 -14.06
CA THR A 210 9.87 28.72 -15.28
C THR A 210 9.70 27.23 -14.98
N THR A 211 10.24 26.74 -13.87
CA THR A 211 10.08 25.36 -13.42
C THR A 211 8.62 25.07 -13.06
N ILE A 212 7.98 25.96 -12.31
CA ILE A 212 6.56 25.84 -11.93
C ILE A 212 5.66 25.81 -13.18
N GLU A 213 5.94 26.65 -14.18
CA GLU A 213 5.14 26.66 -15.40
C GLU A 213 5.32 25.38 -16.22
N ALA A 214 6.54 24.85 -16.32
CA ALA A 214 6.80 23.56 -16.97
C ALA A 214 6.13 22.38 -16.25
N ASP A 215 6.16 22.38 -14.91
CA ASP A 215 5.46 21.40 -14.09
C ASP A 215 3.94 21.50 -14.27
N ARG A 216 3.41 22.72 -14.36
CA ARG A 216 1.99 22.97 -14.63
C ARG A 216 1.58 22.43 -16.00
N GLU A 217 2.32 22.72 -17.07
CA GLU A 217 2.05 22.18 -18.41
C GLU A 217 2.06 20.64 -18.40
N THR A 218 3.02 20.05 -17.68
CA THR A 218 3.12 18.59 -17.52
C THR A 218 1.90 18.02 -16.77
N LEU A 219 1.41 18.70 -15.74
CA LEU A 219 0.21 18.31 -14.99
C LEU A 219 -1.06 18.46 -15.83
N GLU A 220 -1.20 19.54 -16.59
CA GLU A 220 -2.33 19.75 -17.51
C GLU A 220 -2.37 18.65 -18.58
N ALA A 221 -1.22 18.24 -19.13
CA ALA A 221 -1.13 17.12 -20.07
C ALA A 221 -1.56 15.79 -19.43
N ARG A 222 -1.11 15.49 -18.19
CA ARG A 222 -1.52 14.29 -17.45
C ARG A 222 -3.01 14.26 -17.14
N LEU A 223 -3.61 15.41 -16.81
CA LEU A 223 -5.05 15.54 -16.59
C LEU A 223 -5.85 15.27 -17.87
N ALA A 224 -5.37 15.76 -19.02
CA ALA A 224 -5.99 15.47 -20.31
C ALA A 224 -5.93 13.97 -20.66
N ASP A 225 -4.82 13.29 -20.36
CA ASP A 225 -4.70 11.85 -20.57
C ASP A 225 -5.58 11.04 -19.61
N LEU A 226 -5.71 11.45 -18.34
CA LEU A 226 -6.66 10.86 -17.41
C LEU A 226 -8.11 10.97 -17.90
N ALA A 227 -8.52 12.15 -18.39
CA ALA A 227 -9.86 12.34 -18.95
C ALA A 227 -10.11 11.43 -20.18
N ARG A 228 -9.10 11.21 -21.03
CA ARG A 228 -9.20 10.25 -22.15
C ARG A 228 -9.35 8.82 -21.66
N LEU A 229 -8.63 8.43 -20.62
CA LEU A 229 -8.74 7.10 -20.01
C LEU A 229 -10.11 6.87 -19.38
N GLU A 230 -10.66 7.86 -18.68
CA GLU A 230 -12.02 7.81 -18.12
C GLU A 230 -13.07 7.61 -19.23
N GLN A 231 -12.98 8.37 -20.33
CA GLN A 231 -13.87 8.17 -21.48
C GLN A 231 -13.73 6.77 -22.10
N ARG A 232 -12.49 6.23 -22.17
CA ARG A 232 -12.26 4.87 -22.67
C ARG A 232 -12.88 3.81 -21.74
N ILE A 233 -12.76 3.98 -20.43
CA ILE A 233 -13.38 3.10 -19.44
C ILE A 233 -14.90 3.13 -19.56
N ALA A 234 -15.52 4.30 -19.74
CA ALA A 234 -16.95 4.43 -19.95
C ALA A 234 -17.40 3.65 -21.20
N ARG A 235 -16.73 3.85 -22.35
CA ARG A 235 -17.03 3.11 -23.59
C ARG A 235 -16.87 1.59 -23.44
N LEU A 236 -15.81 1.15 -22.75
CA LEU A 236 -15.59 -0.28 -22.51
C LEU A 236 -16.65 -0.87 -21.58
N THR A 237 -17.15 -0.09 -20.62
CA THR A 237 -18.21 -0.51 -19.71
C THR A 237 -19.52 -0.67 -20.48
N GLU A 238 -19.89 0.30 -21.31
CA GLU A 238 -21.06 0.20 -22.20
C GLU A 238 -20.96 -1.02 -23.14
N ALA A 239 -19.80 -1.21 -23.79
CA ALA A 239 -19.58 -2.37 -24.66
C ALA A 239 -19.70 -3.71 -23.90
N ARG A 240 -19.23 -3.76 -22.65
CA ARG A 240 -19.36 -4.96 -21.80
C ARG A 240 -20.81 -5.25 -21.44
N GLU A 241 -21.59 -4.23 -21.09
CA GLU A 241 -23.02 -4.42 -20.78
C GLU A 241 -23.81 -4.82 -22.02
N ALA A 242 -23.50 -4.27 -23.20
CA ALA A 242 -24.09 -4.70 -24.46
C ALA A 242 -23.79 -6.18 -24.77
N LEU A 243 -22.52 -6.61 -24.64
CA LEU A 243 -22.13 -8.01 -24.82
C LEU A 243 -22.79 -8.95 -23.81
N ARG A 244 -23.01 -8.49 -22.57
CA ARG A 244 -23.76 -9.27 -21.56
C ARG A 244 -25.21 -9.47 -21.98
N ALA A 245 -25.88 -8.41 -22.43
CA ALA A 245 -27.25 -8.50 -22.92
C ALA A 245 -27.38 -9.42 -24.14
N GLU A 246 -26.42 -9.35 -25.08
CA GLU A 246 -26.36 -10.28 -26.22
C GLU A 246 -26.17 -11.73 -25.77
N LEU A 247 -25.31 -11.97 -24.77
CA LEU A 247 -25.08 -13.31 -24.23
C LEU A 247 -26.32 -13.86 -23.51
N GLU A 248 -27.02 -13.02 -22.74
CA GLU A 248 -28.27 -13.41 -22.08
C GLU A 248 -29.36 -13.76 -23.11
N ALA A 249 -29.52 -12.94 -24.15
CA ALA A 249 -30.45 -13.23 -25.24
C ALA A 249 -30.10 -14.51 -26.00
N ALA A 250 -28.81 -14.75 -26.27
CA ALA A 250 -28.34 -15.97 -26.90
C ALA A 250 -28.60 -17.21 -26.02
N ASN A 251 -28.33 -17.11 -24.71
CA ASN A 251 -28.59 -18.20 -23.77
C ASN A 251 -30.09 -18.53 -23.68
N GLU A 252 -30.94 -17.51 -23.68
CA GLU A 252 -32.39 -17.71 -23.67
C GLU A 252 -32.86 -18.39 -24.97
N THR A 253 -32.32 -17.99 -26.11
CA THR A 253 -32.59 -18.64 -27.40
C THR A 253 -32.18 -20.11 -27.38
N VAL A 254 -30.97 -20.41 -26.88
CA VAL A 254 -30.48 -21.80 -26.72
C VAL A 254 -31.36 -22.60 -25.77
N ARG A 255 -31.87 -21.99 -24.68
CA ARG A 255 -32.81 -22.64 -23.77
C ARG A 255 -34.10 -23.00 -24.49
N THR A 256 -34.70 -22.07 -25.24
CA THR A 256 -35.93 -22.33 -25.99
C THR A 256 -35.74 -23.37 -27.10
N ASP A 257 -34.60 -23.34 -27.79
CA ASP A 257 -34.25 -24.34 -28.81
C ASP A 257 -34.07 -25.72 -28.18
N ARG A 258 -33.47 -25.79 -26.99
CA ARG A 258 -33.35 -27.05 -26.25
C ARG A 258 -34.72 -27.59 -25.84
N GLU A 259 -35.60 -26.77 -25.28
CA GLU A 259 -36.95 -27.18 -24.88
C GLU A 259 -37.75 -27.70 -26.08
N THR A 260 -37.67 -27.02 -27.22
CA THR A 260 -38.32 -27.47 -28.47
C THR A 260 -37.72 -28.76 -29.02
N LEU A 261 -36.40 -28.95 -28.92
CA LEU A 261 -35.75 -30.22 -29.30
C LEU A 261 -36.14 -31.37 -28.37
N GLU A 262 -36.22 -31.14 -27.06
CA GLU A 262 -36.68 -32.14 -26.08
C GLU A 262 -38.14 -32.55 -26.36
N ALA A 263 -39.02 -31.58 -26.68
CA ALA A 263 -40.39 -31.87 -27.10
C ALA A 263 -40.44 -32.71 -28.39
N ARG A 264 -39.66 -32.34 -29.42
CA ARG A 264 -39.58 -33.11 -30.67
C ARG A 264 -39.04 -34.52 -30.45
N LEU A 265 -38.08 -34.71 -29.54
CA LEU A 265 -37.57 -36.03 -29.18
C LEU A 265 -38.63 -36.88 -28.47
N ALA A 266 -39.41 -36.28 -27.56
CA ALA A 266 -40.54 -36.97 -26.94
C ALA A 266 -41.59 -37.41 -27.97
N ASP A 267 -41.90 -36.56 -28.94
CA ASP A 267 -42.80 -36.90 -30.04
C ASP A 267 -42.24 -38.05 -30.89
N LEU A 268 -40.94 -38.05 -31.21
CA LEU A 268 -40.30 -39.15 -31.95
C LEU A 268 -40.34 -40.47 -31.17
N VAL A 269 -40.14 -40.44 -29.85
CA VAL A 269 -40.27 -41.65 -29.02
C VAL A 269 -41.71 -42.17 -29.07
N ARG A 270 -42.70 -41.29 -28.96
CA ARG A 270 -44.11 -41.66 -29.06
C ARG A 270 -44.46 -42.24 -30.43
N LEU A 271 -44.03 -41.58 -31.52
CA LEU A 271 -44.19 -42.08 -32.88
C LEU A 271 -43.56 -43.47 -33.07
N ARG A 272 -42.39 -43.71 -32.46
CA ARG A 272 -41.75 -45.03 -32.50
C ARG A 272 -42.55 -46.10 -31.74
N GLN A 273 -43.14 -45.74 -30.60
CA GLN A 273 -44.03 -46.65 -29.86
C GLN A 273 -45.31 -46.95 -30.65
N ASP A 274 -45.91 -45.92 -31.27
CA ASP A 274 -47.07 -46.07 -32.14
C ASP A 274 -46.75 -46.98 -33.33
N LEU A 275 -45.57 -46.84 -33.95
CA LEU A 275 -45.12 -47.70 -35.04
C LEU A 275 -44.97 -49.16 -34.59
N ALA A 276 -44.37 -49.40 -33.42
CA ALA A 276 -44.24 -50.75 -32.87
C ALA A 276 -45.61 -51.38 -32.55
N ALA A 277 -46.56 -50.58 -32.06
CA ALA A 277 -47.94 -51.03 -31.83
C ALA A 277 -48.65 -51.38 -33.14
N LEU A 278 -48.45 -50.58 -34.19
CA LEU A 278 -48.98 -50.86 -35.53
C LEU A 278 -48.35 -52.11 -36.16
N GLU A 279 -47.06 -52.33 -35.98
CA GLU A 279 -46.38 -53.56 -36.42
C GLU A 279 -46.95 -54.79 -35.69
N ALA A 280 -47.12 -54.72 -34.37
CA ALA A 280 -47.74 -55.81 -33.60
C ALA A 280 -49.19 -56.08 -34.02
N LEU A 281 -49.96 -55.03 -34.31
CA LEU A 281 -51.33 -55.18 -34.82
C LEU A 281 -51.33 -55.81 -36.22
N ARG A 282 -50.42 -55.40 -37.11
CA ARG A 282 -50.26 -56.03 -38.43
C ARG A 282 -49.97 -57.52 -38.28
N ASP A 283 -49.02 -57.90 -37.43
CA ASP A 283 -48.65 -59.30 -37.22
C ASP A 283 -49.82 -60.11 -36.64
N GLN A 284 -50.61 -59.52 -35.73
CA GLN A 284 -51.86 -60.13 -35.24
C GLN A 284 -52.90 -60.32 -36.34
N LEU A 285 -53.08 -59.33 -37.22
CA LEU A 285 -54.01 -59.42 -38.35
C LEU A 285 -53.55 -60.47 -39.36
N GLU A 286 -52.26 -60.55 -39.69
CA GLU A 286 -51.69 -61.59 -40.56
C GLU A 286 -51.90 -62.99 -39.97
N ALA A 287 -51.65 -63.17 -38.67
CA ALA A 287 -51.92 -64.44 -37.99
C ALA A 287 -53.43 -64.79 -38.03
N ARG A 288 -54.31 -63.80 -37.86
CA ARG A 288 -55.76 -64.01 -37.93
C ARG A 288 -56.24 -64.36 -39.34
N ILE A 289 -55.65 -63.75 -40.37
CA ILE A 289 -55.91 -64.10 -41.77
C ILE A 289 -55.49 -65.55 -42.02
N ALA A 290 -54.29 -65.95 -41.58
CA ALA A 290 -53.82 -67.33 -41.76
C ALA A 290 -54.71 -68.37 -41.03
N ASP A 291 -55.16 -68.05 -39.81
CA ASP A 291 -56.12 -68.87 -39.05
C ASP A 291 -57.48 -68.99 -39.79
N LEU A 292 -58.01 -67.87 -40.29
CA LEU A 292 -59.24 -67.87 -41.08
C LEU A 292 -59.09 -68.65 -42.39
N ASP A 293 -57.96 -68.53 -43.09
CA ASP A 293 -57.69 -69.31 -44.30
C ASP A 293 -57.63 -70.82 -44.00
N SER A 294 -57.02 -71.21 -42.87
CA SER A 294 -57.02 -72.60 -42.41
C SER A 294 -58.44 -73.11 -42.11
N GLN A 295 -59.24 -72.31 -41.38
CA GLN A 295 -60.64 -72.64 -41.10
C GLN A 295 -61.48 -72.73 -42.39
N MET A 296 -61.23 -71.85 -43.36
CA MET A 296 -61.87 -71.91 -44.67
C MET A 296 -61.48 -73.17 -45.45
N ALA A 297 -60.20 -73.56 -45.42
CA ALA A 297 -59.75 -74.80 -46.07
C ALA A 297 -60.36 -76.04 -45.40
N GLU A 298 -60.44 -76.07 -44.07
CA GLU A 298 -61.05 -77.16 -43.30
C GLU A 298 -62.56 -77.28 -43.53
N THR A 299 -63.28 -76.15 -43.55
CA THR A 299 -64.71 -76.12 -43.85
C THR A 299 -65.00 -76.49 -45.31
N GLN A 300 -64.17 -76.05 -46.27
CA GLN A 300 -64.27 -76.49 -47.67
C GLN A 300 -64.00 -77.99 -47.81
N GLY A 301 -62.99 -78.53 -47.12
CA GLY A 301 -62.70 -79.96 -47.09
C GLY A 301 -63.84 -80.78 -46.50
N SER A 302 -64.39 -80.33 -45.37
CA SER A 302 -65.55 -80.97 -44.73
C SER A 302 -66.79 -80.94 -45.63
N LEU A 303 -67.05 -79.81 -46.30
CA LEU A 303 -68.15 -79.69 -47.25
C LEU A 303 -67.97 -80.60 -48.46
N ALA A 304 -66.75 -80.71 -49.00
CA ALA A 304 -66.46 -81.61 -50.11
C ALA A 304 -66.67 -83.08 -49.72
N GLU A 305 -66.27 -83.47 -48.51
CA GLU A 305 -66.52 -84.83 -48.00
C GLU A 305 -68.02 -85.09 -47.76
N GLU A 306 -68.76 -84.13 -47.18
CA GLU A 306 -70.21 -84.24 -47.00
C GLU A 306 -70.94 -84.35 -48.35
N GLN A 307 -70.52 -83.58 -49.35
CA GLN A 307 -71.03 -83.70 -50.72
C GLN A 307 -70.76 -85.08 -51.31
N ARG A 308 -69.54 -85.62 -51.13
CA ARG A 308 -69.16 -86.96 -51.60
C ARG A 308 -70.01 -88.05 -50.94
N VAL A 309 -70.23 -87.97 -49.62
CA VAL A 309 -71.09 -88.89 -48.87
C VAL A 309 -72.54 -88.78 -49.34
N SER A 310 -73.05 -87.56 -49.56
CA SER A 310 -74.39 -87.32 -50.08
C SER A 310 -74.59 -87.89 -51.48
N GLU A 311 -73.61 -87.72 -52.37
CA GLU A 311 -73.62 -88.31 -53.72
C GLU A 311 -73.59 -89.84 -53.66
N GLN A 312 -72.76 -90.43 -52.79
CA GLN A 312 -72.73 -91.87 -52.56
C GLN A 312 -74.07 -92.40 -52.02
N ALA A 313 -74.69 -91.71 -51.07
CA ALA A 313 -76.00 -92.05 -50.54
C ALA A 313 -77.08 -92.00 -51.63
N ARG A 314 -77.08 -90.96 -52.48
CA ARG A 314 -77.99 -90.86 -53.64
C ARG A 314 -77.81 -92.01 -54.63
N ALA A 315 -76.56 -92.40 -54.91
CA ALA A 315 -76.26 -93.54 -55.78
C ALA A 315 -76.75 -94.87 -55.17
N GLN A 316 -76.59 -95.07 -53.85
CA GLN A 316 -77.14 -96.23 -53.14
C GLN A 316 -78.67 -96.29 -53.19
N VAL A 317 -79.35 -95.16 -52.97
CA VAL A 317 -80.81 -95.07 -53.06
C VAL A 317 -81.26 -95.42 -54.48
N ALA A 318 -80.61 -94.88 -55.51
CA ALA A 318 -80.94 -95.20 -56.91
C ALA A 318 -80.78 -96.70 -57.22
N LEU A 319 -79.71 -97.33 -56.73
CA LEU A 319 -79.48 -98.77 -56.87
C LEU A 319 -80.54 -99.60 -56.13
N LEU A 320 -80.90 -99.22 -54.90
CA LEU A 320 -81.93 -99.88 -54.11
C LEU A 320 -83.31 -99.76 -54.78
N SER A 321 -83.65 -98.59 -55.31
CA SER A 321 -84.88 -98.41 -56.10
C SER A 321 -84.90 -99.27 -57.36
N GLN A 322 -83.78 -99.40 -58.07
CA GLN A 322 -83.68 -100.31 -59.22
C GLN A 322 -83.87 -101.78 -58.80
N ARG A 323 -83.28 -102.21 -57.69
CA ARG A 323 -83.50 -103.56 -57.13
C ARG A 323 -84.95 -103.78 -56.72
N LEU A 324 -85.60 -102.78 -56.11
CA LEU A 324 -87.00 -102.85 -55.73
C LEU A 324 -87.90 -103.03 -56.97
N GLN A 325 -87.64 -102.29 -58.05
CA GLN A 325 -88.35 -102.46 -59.31
C GLN A 325 -88.11 -103.85 -59.92
N ALA A 326 -86.90 -104.40 -59.84
CA ALA A 326 -86.60 -105.75 -60.30
C ALA A 326 -87.38 -106.82 -59.50
N VAL A 327 -87.44 -106.69 -58.17
CA VAL A 327 -88.23 -107.58 -57.31
C VAL A 327 -89.73 -107.44 -57.60
N GLN A 328 -90.24 -106.24 -57.83
CA GLN A 328 -91.64 -106.03 -58.23
C GLN A 328 -91.97 -106.69 -59.58
N ALA A 329 -91.07 -106.61 -60.56
CA ALA A 329 -91.22 -107.29 -61.84
C ALA A 329 -91.18 -108.83 -61.70
N GLU A 330 -90.35 -109.34 -60.80
CA GLU A 330 -90.27 -110.78 -60.50
C GLU A 330 -91.53 -111.29 -59.78
N LEU A 331 -92.10 -110.49 -58.87
CA LEU A 331 -93.40 -110.77 -58.25
C LEU A 331 -94.55 -110.74 -59.26
N ALA A 332 -94.57 -109.79 -60.20
CA ALA A 332 -95.58 -109.75 -61.26
C ALA A 332 -95.51 -111.00 -62.16
N ARG A 333 -94.29 -111.44 -62.51
CA ARG A 333 -94.07 -112.67 -63.27
C ARG A 333 -94.53 -113.92 -62.51
N LEU A 334 -94.34 -113.95 -61.19
CA LEU A 334 -94.84 -115.04 -60.35
C LEU A 334 -96.36 -115.05 -60.23
N ALA A 335 -97.01 -113.88 -60.20
CA ALA A 335 -98.46 -113.76 -60.24
C ALA A 335 -99.05 -114.28 -61.57
N ASP A 336 -98.47 -113.91 -62.71
CA ASP A 336 -98.89 -114.42 -64.03
C ASP A 336 -98.73 -115.95 -64.13
N LEU A 337 -97.68 -116.51 -63.52
CA LEU A 337 -97.45 -117.96 -63.43
C LEU A 337 -98.48 -118.66 -62.54
N LEU A 338 -98.94 -117.98 -61.48
CA LEU A 338 -99.95 -118.50 -60.58
C LEU A 338 -101.32 -118.57 -61.27
N ASP A 339 -101.72 -117.50 -61.96
CA ASP A 339 -102.99 -117.46 -62.72
C ASP A 339 -103.02 -118.53 -63.82
N ALA A 340 -101.89 -118.74 -64.52
CA ALA A 340 -101.75 -119.82 -65.50
C ALA A 340 -101.90 -121.22 -64.89
N LYS A 341 -101.50 -121.39 -63.62
CA LYS A 341 -101.64 -122.66 -62.88
C LYS A 341 -103.05 -122.86 -62.34
N GLU A 342 -103.77 -121.81 -61.99
CA GLU A 342 -105.17 -121.88 -61.57
C GLU A 342 -106.10 -122.27 -62.73
N ALA A 343 -105.87 -121.76 -63.95
CA ALA A 343 -106.61 -122.18 -65.15
C ALA A 343 -106.36 -123.65 -65.54
N GLU A 344 -105.16 -124.18 -65.27
CA GLU A 344 -104.81 -125.59 -65.47
C GLU A 344 -105.49 -126.51 -64.42
N ALA A 345 -105.79 -125.98 -63.23
CA ALA A 345 -106.46 -126.69 -62.14
C ALA A 345 -107.98 -126.86 -62.37
N GLU A 346 -108.68 -125.87 -62.93
CA GLU A 346 -110.12 -125.99 -63.25
C GLU A 346 -110.39 -127.04 -64.34
N ALA A 347 -109.50 -127.18 -65.32
CA ALA A 347 -109.60 -128.21 -66.37
C ALA A 347 -109.38 -129.64 -65.83
N GLN A 348 -108.58 -129.80 -64.78
CA GLN A 348 -108.32 -131.08 -64.11
C GLN A 348 -109.43 -131.47 -63.13
N GLN A 349 -110.22 -130.53 -62.63
CA GLN A 349 -111.38 -130.76 -61.75
C GLN A 349 -112.48 -131.63 -62.41
N VAL A 350 -112.66 -131.51 -63.73
CA VAL A 350 -113.60 -132.32 -64.52
C VAL A 350 -113.12 -133.77 -64.69
N GLN A 351 -111.80 -134.02 -64.66
CA GLN A 351 -111.22 -135.37 -64.70
C GLN A 351 -111.16 -136.03 -63.30
N ILE A 352 -111.07 -135.24 -62.22
CA ILE A 352 -110.95 -135.73 -60.83
C ILE A 352 -112.28 -136.29 -60.26
N ALA A 353 -113.44 -135.95 -60.83
CA ALA A 353 -114.71 -136.62 -60.50
C ALA A 353 -114.78 -138.09 -60.98
N ASN A 354 -113.96 -138.47 -61.97
CA ASN A 354 -113.86 -139.86 -62.46
C ASN A 354 -112.73 -140.67 -61.76
N LEU A 355 -111.80 -140.02 -61.06
CA LEU A 355 -110.61 -140.66 -60.43
C LEU A 355 -110.64 -140.74 -58.89
N SER A 356 -111.58 -140.06 -58.24
CA SER A 356 -111.81 -140.05 -56.78
C SER A 356 -112.33 -141.39 -56.21
N GLN A 357 -112.61 -142.37 -57.07
CA GLN A 357 -112.95 -143.73 -56.68
C GLN A 357 -111.73 -144.63 -56.42
N ARG A 358 -110.48 -144.15 -56.61
CA ARG A 358 -109.31 -145.05 -56.67
C ARG A 358 -108.09 -144.82 -55.76
N LEU A 359 -107.87 -143.70 -55.07
CA LEU A 359 -106.53 -143.55 -54.45
C LEU A 359 -106.43 -142.68 -53.19
N ASN A 360 -107.28 -142.95 -52.19
CA ASN A 360 -107.05 -142.61 -50.77
C ASN A 360 -105.92 -143.47 -50.15
N ALA A 361 -104.74 -143.55 -50.78
CA ALA A 361 -103.81 -144.63 -50.46
C ALA A 361 -102.32 -144.29 -50.26
N ALA A 362 -101.83 -143.05 -50.39
CA ALA A 362 -100.43 -142.79 -49.99
C ALA A 362 -100.03 -141.31 -49.80
N LEU A 363 -99.43 -141.02 -48.63
CA LEU A 363 -98.23 -140.17 -48.44
C LEU A 363 -98.44 -138.63 -48.34
N ALA A 364 -98.64 -137.95 -47.19
CA ALA A 364 -98.48 -138.21 -45.76
C ALA A 364 -97.05 -138.43 -45.19
N SER A 365 -95.95 -137.90 -45.77
CA SER A 365 -94.62 -138.28 -45.24
C SER A 365 -93.44 -137.29 -45.22
N LYS A 366 -93.53 -135.96 -45.42
CA LYS A 366 -92.29 -135.13 -45.37
C LYS A 366 -92.29 -133.69 -44.85
N VAL A 367 -93.32 -133.22 -44.15
CA VAL A 367 -93.33 -131.86 -43.53
C VAL A 367 -93.42 -131.90 -41.99
N GLN A 368 -93.37 -133.10 -41.40
CA GLN A 368 -93.43 -133.30 -39.94
C GLN A 368 -92.06 -133.49 -39.28
N GLU A 369 -90.95 -133.30 -40.01
CA GLU A 369 -89.63 -133.84 -39.63
C GLU A 369 -88.69 -132.81 -38.95
N LEU A 370 -88.84 -131.49 -39.14
CA LEU A 370 -87.91 -130.47 -38.61
C LEU A 370 -88.42 -129.66 -37.40
N GLN A 371 -89.66 -129.86 -36.95
CA GLN A 371 -90.22 -129.31 -35.68
C GLN A 371 -90.35 -130.39 -34.58
N ARG A 372 -90.03 -131.65 -34.88
CA ARG A 372 -90.13 -132.79 -33.96
C ARG A 372 -88.89 -132.96 -33.07
N TYR A 373 -87.68 -132.74 -33.60
CA TYR A 373 -86.41 -133.03 -32.89
C TYR A 373 -86.08 -132.10 -31.71
N ARG A 374 -86.44 -130.81 -31.73
CA ARG A 374 -86.17 -129.88 -30.59
C ARG A 374 -87.15 -130.08 -29.42
N SER A 375 -88.36 -130.56 -29.70
CA SER A 375 -89.42 -130.74 -28.69
C SER A 375 -89.45 -132.16 -28.10
N GLU A 376 -89.00 -133.20 -28.82
CA GLU A 376 -88.83 -134.56 -28.26
C GLU A 376 -87.60 -134.68 -27.33
N PHE A 377 -86.56 -133.88 -27.55
CA PHE A 377 -85.33 -133.91 -26.76
C PHE A 377 -85.52 -133.40 -25.32
N PHE A 378 -86.10 -132.21 -25.14
CA PHE A 378 -86.41 -131.68 -23.80
C PHE A 378 -87.59 -132.40 -23.13
N GLY A 379 -88.47 -133.03 -23.91
CA GLY A 379 -89.56 -133.88 -23.40
C GLY A 379 -89.06 -135.12 -22.67
N ARG A 380 -88.16 -135.90 -23.30
CA ARG A 380 -87.61 -137.13 -22.71
C ARG A 380 -86.69 -136.89 -21.51
N LEU A 381 -85.91 -135.81 -21.53
CA LEU A 381 -85.05 -135.46 -20.38
C LEU A 381 -85.88 -134.99 -19.17
N ARG A 382 -87.03 -134.34 -19.40
CA ARG A 382 -87.99 -133.93 -18.36
C ARG A 382 -88.75 -135.13 -17.76
N GLU A 383 -89.09 -136.13 -18.57
CA GLU A 383 -89.82 -137.34 -18.14
C GLU A 383 -89.01 -138.24 -17.19
N VAL A 384 -87.67 -138.22 -17.28
CA VAL A 384 -86.79 -139.05 -16.43
C VAL A 384 -86.33 -138.35 -15.13
N LEU A 385 -86.24 -137.01 -15.14
CA LEU A 385 -85.68 -136.21 -14.03
C LEU A 385 -86.73 -135.40 -13.26
N GLY A 386 -87.96 -135.29 -13.75
CA GLY A 386 -89.00 -134.40 -13.20
C GLY A 386 -89.69 -134.85 -11.91
N ASP A 387 -89.65 -136.14 -11.56
CA ASP A 387 -90.46 -136.73 -10.46
C ASP A 387 -89.62 -137.20 -9.25
N ARG A 388 -88.50 -136.53 -8.95
CA ARG A 388 -87.59 -136.91 -7.85
C ARG A 388 -87.49 -135.85 -6.76
N GLU A 389 -87.48 -136.29 -5.50
CA GLU A 389 -87.26 -135.41 -4.33
C GLU A 389 -85.92 -134.66 -4.46
N GLY A 390 -85.96 -133.32 -4.36
CA GLY A 390 -84.76 -132.46 -4.36
C GLY A 390 -84.32 -131.88 -5.71
N VAL A 391 -84.98 -132.24 -6.82
CA VAL A 391 -84.72 -131.68 -8.17
C VAL A 391 -85.95 -130.94 -8.70
N ARG A 392 -85.77 -129.73 -9.22
CA ARG A 392 -86.84 -128.95 -9.85
C ARG A 392 -86.54 -128.68 -11.32
N VAL A 393 -87.54 -128.86 -12.18
CA VAL A 393 -87.42 -128.52 -13.61
C VAL A 393 -88.05 -127.14 -13.85
N GLU A 394 -87.24 -126.17 -14.27
CA GLU A 394 -87.69 -124.81 -14.56
C GLU A 394 -87.44 -124.48 -16.03
N GLY A 395 -88.44 -124.69 -16.89
CA GLY A 395 -88.30 -124.48 -18.33
C GLY A 395 -87.35 -125.51 -18.97
N ASP A 396 -86.17 -125.05 -19.36
CA ASP A 396 -85.10 -125.78 -20.06
C ASP A 396 -83.86 -126.05 -19.17
N ARG A 397 -84.00 -125.94 -17.84
CA ARG A 397 -82.95 -126.23 -16.86
C ARG A 397 -83.41 -127.12 -15.70
N PHE A 398 -82.46 -127.86 -15.14
CA PHE A 398 -82.62 -128.70 -13.95
C PHE A 398 -81.94 -128.04 -12.77
N VAL A 399 -82.66 -127.83 -11.67
CA VAL A 399 -82.19 -127.13 -10.48
C VAL A 399 -82.08 -128.12 -9.32
N PHE A 400 -80.89 -128.26 -8.76
CA PHE A 400 -80.60 -129.06 -7.58
C PHE A 400 -80.31 -128.14 -6.39
N GLN A 401 -80.95 -128.39 -5.25
CA GLN A 401 -80.57 -127.71 -4.01
C GLN A 401 -79.18 -128.18 -3.57
N SER A 402 -78.32 -127.27 -3.13
CA SER A 402 -76.91 -127.59 -2.86
C SER A 402 -76.75 -128.59 -1.73
N GLU A 403 -77.65 -128.62 -0.75
CA GLU A 403 -77.63 -129.52 0.41
C GLU A 403 -77.88 -130.98 0.03
N VAL A 404 -78.55 -131.21 -1.10
CA VAL A 404 -78.78 -132.56 -1.64
C VAL A 404 -77.50 -133.11 -2.27
N LEU A 405 -76.68 -132.22 -2.83
CA LEU A 405 -75.46 -132.60 -3.55
C LEU A 405 -74.20 -132.54 -2.66
N PHE A 406 -74.17 -131.63 -1.68
CA PHE A 406 -72.97 -131.27 -0.91
C PHE A 406 -73.29 -131.09 0.58
N GLY A 407 -72.27 -131.31 1.42
CA GLY A 407 -72.29 -130.84 2.80
C GLY A 407 -72.33 -129.31 2.91
N VAL A 408 -72.79 -128.79 4.04
CA VAL A 408 -72.82 -127.34 4.31
C VAL A 408 -71.40 -126.78 4.31
N GLY A 409 -71.11 -125.79 3.45
CA GLY A 409 -69.78 -125.17 3.33
C GLY A 409 -68.73 -126.02 2.59
N GLU A 410 -69.11 -127.20 2.09
CA GLU A 410 -68.21 -128.12 1.37
C GLU A 410 -68.50 -128.13 -0.13
N ALA A 411 -67.50 -128.50 -0.93
CA ALA A 411 -67.65 -128.73 -2.38
C ALA A 411 -67.47 -130.21 -2.78
N GLU A 412 -67.28 -131.12 -1.81
CA GLU A 412 -67.24 -132.55 -2.09
C GLU A 412 -68.65 -133.12 -2.19
N LEU A 413 -68.91 -133.90 -3.25
CA LEU A 413 -70.21 -134.53 -3.47
C LEU A 413 -70.49 -135.60 -2.42
N GLY A 414 -71.63 -135.46 -1.75
CA GLY A 414 -72.16 -136.47 -0.82
C GLY A 414 -72.64 -137.74 -1.54
N PRO A 415 -72.85 -138.85 -0.81
CA PRO A 415 -73.24 -140.13 -1.40
C PRO A 415 -74.58 -140.07 -2.16
N GLU A 416 -75.58 -139.34 -1.65
CA GLU A 416 -76.88 -139.15 -2.32
C GLU A 416 -76.77 -138.28 -3.57
N GLY A 417 -75.94 -137.23 -3.52
CA GLY A 417 -75.62 -136.38 -4.67
C GLY A 417 -74.92 -137.14 -5.80
N ARG A 418 -73.96 -138.01 -5.46
CA ARG A 418 -73.28 -138.87 -6.44
C ARG A 418 -74.26 -139.83 -7.12
N ALA A 419 -75.14 -140.49 -6.35
CA ALA A 419 -76.15 -141.39 -6.92
C ALA A 419 -77.13 -140.65 -7.86
N SER A 420 -77.49 -139.41 -7.52
CA SER A 420 -78.37 -138.57 -8.34
C SER A 420 -77.70 -138.15 -9.65
N LEU A 421 -76.44 -137.72 -9.58
CA LEU A 421 -75.65 -137.31 -10.74
C LEU A 421 -75.22 -138.49 -11.62
N GLU A 422 -75.05 -139.69 -11.07
CA GLU A 422 -74.72 -140.90 -11.84
C GLU A 422 -75.89 -141.29 -12.75
N ASN A 423 -77.11 -141.22 -12.23
CA ASN A 423 -78.31 -141.44 -13.02
C ASN A 423 -78.47 -140.39 -14.12
N LEU A 424 -78.21 -139.11 -13.81
CA LEU A 424 -78.20 -138.05 -14.81
C LEU A 424 -77.17 -138.33 -15.91
N ALA A 425 -75.94 -138.70 -15.54
CA ALA A 425 -74.87 -139.01 -16.49
C ALA A 425 -75.27 -140.15 -17.43
N ARG A 426 -75.89 -141.21 -16.89
CA ARG A 426 -76.39 -142.35 -17.66
C ARG A 426 -77.44 -141.92 -18.68
N THR A 427 -78.47 -141.19 -18.24
CA THR A 427 -79.53 -140.69 -19.13
C THR A 427 -78.99 -139.74 -20.18
N LEU A 428 -78.04 -138.86 -19.80
CA LEU A 428 -77.40 -137.96 -20.74
C LEU A 428 -76.62 -138.72 -21.82
N LEU A 429 -75.88 -139.78 -21.45
CA LEU A 429 -75.14 -140.63 -22.39
C LEU A 429 -76.04 -141.46 -23.30
N GLU A 430 -77.20 -141.89 -22.81
CA GLU A 430 -78.21 -142.60 -23.60
C GLU A 430 -78.81 -141.68 -24.67
N VAL A 431 -79.27 -140.50 -24.26
CA VAL A 431 -79.90 -139.52 -25.17
C VAL A 431 -78.87 -138.92 -26.13
N ALA A 432 -77.64 -138.69 -25.69
CA ALA A 432 -76.56 -138.14 -26.52
C ALA A 432 -76.20 -139.01 -27.74
N ARG A 433 -76.44 -140.34 -27.70
CA ARG A 433 -76.18 -141.24 -28.85
C ARG A 433 -77.18 -141.07 -30.00
N GLU A 434 -78.33 -140.48 -29.70
CA GLU A 434 -79.36 -140.21 -30.70
C GLU A 434 -79.16 -138.86 -31.39
N PHE A 435 -78.17 -138.07 -30.95
CA PHE A 435 -77.83 -136.81 -31.59
C PHE A 435 -77.07 -137.04 -32.90
N PRO A 436 -77.52 -136.42 -34.00
CA PRO A 436 -76.70 -136.25 -35.18
C PRO A 436 -75.39 -135.51 -34.85
N ASP A 437 -74.27 -135.95 -35.43
CA ASP A 437 -72.94 -135.39 -35.19
C ASP A 437 -72.82 -133.91 -35.64
N ASP A 438 -73.76 -133.40 -36.43
CA ASP A 438 -73.83 -132.02 -36.92
C ASP A 438 -74.47 -131.04 -35.91
N ILE A 439 -74.86 -131.51 -34.72
CA ILE A 439 -75.44 -130.67 -33.66
C ILE A 439 -74.43 -130.44 -32.51
N ASP A 440 -73.96 -129.20 -32.37
CA ASP A 440 -72.98 -128.78 -31.35
C ASP A 440 -73.64 -128.33 -30.03
N TRP A 441 -74.20 -129.30 -29.28
CA TRP A 441 -74.74 -129.12 -27.93
C TRP A 441 -73.67 -129.18 -26.82
N VAL A 442 -73.87 -128.43 -25.73
CA VAL A 442 -73.05 -128.42 -24.50
C VAL A 442 -73.95 -128.42 -23.27
N LEU A 443 -73.66 -129.23 -22.25
CA LEU A 443 -74.31 -129.17 -20.93
C LEU A 443 -73.51 -128.27 -19.98
N ARG A 444 -74.08 -127.12 -19.62
CA ARG A 444 -73.49 -126.16 -18.68
C ARG A 444 -74.03 -126.38 -17.25
N VAL A 445 -73.12 -126.46 -16.28
CA VAL A 445 -73.38 -126.58 -14.85
C VAL A 445 -73.06 -125.26 -14.17
N ASP A 446 -74.08 -124.61 -13.61
CA ASP A 446 -74.00 -123.29 -12.97
C ASP A 446 -74.12 -123.46 -11.44
N GLY A 447 -73.14 -122.95 -10.68
CA GLY A 447 -73.13 -123.00 -9.21
C GLY A 447 -73.49 -121.66 -8.56
N HIS A 448 -74.30 -121.70 -7.50
CA HIS A 448 -74.79 -120.52 -6.78
C HIS A 448 -74.65 -120.68 -5.26
N THR A 449 -74.42 -119.58 -4.54
CA THR A 449 -74.39 -119.53 -3.07
C THR A 449 -75.46 -118.59 -2.52
N ASP A 450 -75.67 -118.62 -1.21
CA ASP A 450 -76.40 -117.57 -0.50
C ASP A 450 -75.45 -116.39 -0.16
N PRO A 451 -75.97 -115.21 0.21
CA PRO A 451 -75.16 -114.02 0.43
C PRO A 451 -74.37 -114.01 1.74
N ARG A 452 -74.43 -115.07 2.56
CA ARG A 452 -73.60 -115.17 3.77
C ARG A 452 -72.15 -115.42 3.33
N PRO A 453 -71.19 -114.58 3.71
CA PRO A 453 -69.80 -114.76 3.30
C PRO A 453 -69.20 -116.05 3.85
N ILE A 454 -68.60 -116.88 3.00
CA ILE A 454 -67.77 -118.01 3.42
C ILE A 454 -66.29 -117.65 3.37
N ARG A 455 -65.54 -118.08 4.40
CA ARG A 455 -64.07 -118.05 4.44
C ARG A 455 -63.57 -119.27 5.20
N THR A 456 -63.00 -120.22 4.48
CA THR A 456 -62.39 -121.44 5.04
C THR A 456 -60.96 -121.59 4.52
N ALA A 457 -60.24 -122.62 4.97
CA ALA A 457 -58.92 -122.93 4.42
C ALA A 457 -59.00 -123.30 2.92
N ASP A 458 -60.13 -123.86 2.47
CA ASP A 458 -60.33 -124.38 1.11
C ASP A 458 -61.01 -123.39 0.16
N PHE A 459 -61.76 -122.39 0.68
CA PHE A 459 -62.48 -121.41 -0.13
C PHE A 459 -62.29 -119.99 0.42
N ALA A 460 -61.77 -119.07 -0.40
CA ALA A 460 -61.50 -117.70 0.02
C ALA A 460 -62.76 -116.83 0.06
N ASP A 461 -63.75 -117.14 -0.78
CA ASP A 461 -65.06 -116.49 -0.85
C ASP A 461 -66.13 -117.39 -1.53
N ASN A 462 -67.31 -116.82 -1.78
CA ASN A 462 -68.42 -117.50 -2.42
C ASN A 462 -68.21 -117.77 -3.93
N TRP A 463 -67.32 -117.04 -4.60
CA TRP A 463 -66.94 -117.36 -5.99
C TRP A 463 -66.17 -118.66 -6.02
N ASP A 464 -65.20 -118.81 -5.11
CA ASP A 464 -64.43 -120.06 -4.98
C ASP A 464 -65.36 -121.24 -4.66
N LEU A 465 -66.28 -121.08 -3.70
CA LEU A 465 -67.20 -122.16 -3.33
C LEU A 465 -68.16 -122.54 -4.47
N SER A 466 -68.78 -121.56 -5.13
CA SER A 466 -69.73 -121.83 -6.22
C SER A 466 -69.05 -122.45 -7.44
N ALA A 467 -67.87 -121.94 -7.83
CA ALA A 467 -67.09 -122.51 -8.92
C ALA A 467 -66.59 -123.92 -8.58
N ALA A 468 -66.08 -124.13 -7.37
CA ALA A 468 -65.60 -125.43 -6.92
C ALA A 468 -66.72 -126.49 -6.91
N ARG A 469 -67.94 -126.13 -6.48
CA ARG A 469 -69.11 -127.02 -6.54
C ARG A 469 -69.50 -127.37 -7.97
N ALA A 470 -69.60 -126.38 -8.87
CA ALA A 470 -69.92 -126.63 -10.28
C ALA A 470 -68.86 -127.51 -10.97
N ILE A 471 -67.57 -127.25 -10.69
CA ILE A 471 -66.45 -128.07 -11.18
C ILE A 471 -66.52 -129.49 -10.62
N SER A 472 -66.92 -129.67 -9.36
CA SER A 472 -67.02 -131.00 -8.74
C SER A 472 -68.12 -131.85 -9.40
N VAL A 473 -69.25 -131.24 -9.76
CA VAL A 473 -70.29 -131.90 -10.57
C VAL A 473 -69.75 -132.26 -11.96
N VAL A 474 -69.11 -131.33 -12.66
CA VAL A 474 -68.54 -131.60 -14.00
C VAL A 474 -67.49 -132.71 -13.96
N ARG A 475 -66.56 -132.68 -12.99
CA ARG A 475 -65.55 -133.73 -12.80
C ARG A 475 -66.19 -135.08 -12.52
N PHE A 476 -67.26 -135.10 -11.73
CA PHE A 476 -68.00 -136.33 -11.47
C PHE A 476 -68.67 -136.85 -12.75
N LEU A 477 -69.35 -136.00 -13.53
CA LEU A 477 -69.98 -136.40 -14.80
C LEU A 477 -68.95 -136.90 -15.84
N ILE A 478 -67.76 -136.29 -15.89
CA ILE A 478 -66.63 -136.79 -16.70
C ILE A 478 -66.21 -138.18 -16.22
N GLY A 479 -66.13 -138.39 -14.91
CA GLY A 479 -65.84 -139.70 -14.32
C GLY A 479 -66.89 -140.77 -14.66
N GLN A 480 -68.14 -140.37 -14.92
CA GLN A 480 -69.23 -141.25 -15.38
C GLN A 480 -69.27 -141.44 -16.91
N GLY A 481 -68.33 -140.86 -17.65
CA GLY A 481 -68.15 -141.09 -19.09
C GLY A 481 -68.71 -140.00 -20.01
N VAL A 482 -69.26 -138.90 -19.48
CA VAL A 482 -69.73 -137.77 -20.30
C VAL A 482 -68.53 -137.08 -20.95
N PRO A 483 -68.51 -136.84 -22.28
CA PRO A 483 -67.38 -136.22 -22.96
C PRO A 483 -67.06 -134.82 -22.38
N PRO A 484 -65.80 -134.53 -22.00
CA PRO A 484 -65.42 -133.21 -21.47
C PRO A 484 -65.73 -132.06 -22.43
N SER A 485 -65.69 -132.31 -23.75
CA SER A 485 -66.03 -131.33 -24.79
C SER A 485 -67.51 -130.91 -24.79
N ARG A 486 -68.38 -131.69 -24.14
CA ARG A 486 -69.83 -131.45 -24.01
C ARG A 486 -70.20 -130.88 -22.64
N LEU A 487 -69.22 -130.50 -21.80
CA LEU A 487 -69.46 -130.00 -20.45
C LEU A 487 -68.83 -128.63 -20.23
N ALA A 488 -69.51 -127.78 -19.48
CA ALA A 488 -68.99 -126.51 -19.00
C ALA A 488 -69.38 -126.28 -17.53
N ALA A 489 -68.50 -125.67 -16.73
CA ALA A 489 -68.79 -125.26 -15.36
C ALA A 489 -68.72 -123.73 -15.25
N ALA A 490 -69.65 -123.12 -14.51
CA ALA A 490 -69.63 -121.71 -14.17
C ALA A 490 -70.03 -121.51 -12.71
N GLY A 491 -69.31 -120.66 -11.97
CA GLY A 491 -69.71 -120.20 -10.64
C GLY A 491 -70.31 -118.80 -10.75
N PHE A 492 -71.34 -118.50 -9.96
CA PHE A 492 -72.01 -117.20 -9.95
C PHE A 492 -72.09 -116.57 -8.55
N ALA A 493 -71.53 -117.23 -7.54
CA ALA A 493 -71.59 -116.82 -6.12
C ALA A 493 -73.04 -116.43 -5.71
N GLU A 494 -73.19 -115.42 -4.87
CA GLU A 494 -74.50 -114.91 -4.43
C GLU A 494 -75.18 -113.96 -5.44
N TYR A 495 -74.51 -113.58 -6.53
CA TYR A 495 -74.92 -112.47 -7.40
C TYR A 495 -76.04 -112.83 -8.41
N ARG A 496 -76.58 -114.06 -8.33
CA ARG A 496 -77.77 -114.49 -9.09
C ARG A 496 -78.78 -115.23 -8.17
N PRO A 497 -79.38 -114.52 -7.20
CA PRO A 497 -80.36 -115.14 -6.31
C PRO A 497 -81.62 -115.54 -7.11
N GLU A 498 -82.15 -116.71 -6.83
CA GLU A 498 -83.45 -117.17 -7.35
C GLU A 498 -84.59 -116.46 -6.60
N VAL A 499 -84.39 -116.24 -5.30
CA VAL A 499 -85.35 -115.58 -4.41
C VAL A 499 -84.65 -114.53 -3.58
N GLU A 500 -85.18 -113.31 -3.58
CA GLU A 500 -84.72 -112.25 -2.70
C GLU A 500 -85.24 -112.47 -1.27
N GLY A 501 -84.39 -112.25 -0.26
CA GLY A 501 -84.76 -112.36 1.15
C GLY A 501 -83.64 -112.93 2.04
N THR A 502 -83.82 -112.78 3.36
CA THR A 502 -82.84 -113.19 4.39
C THR A 502 -83.33 -114.37 5.25
N SER A 503 -84.41 -115.04 4.84
CA SER A 503 -84.90 -116.24 5.54
C SER A 503 -84.05 -117.46 5.18
N GLU A 504 -83.95 -118.46 6.06
CA GLU A 504 -83.19 -119.69 5.75
C GLU A 504 -83.78 -120.44 4.55
N GLN A 505 -85.09 -120.37 4.33
CA GLN A 505 -85.73 -120.92 3.12
C GLN A 505 -85.29 -120.18 1.84
N ALA A 506 -85.14 -118.86 1.89
CA ALA A 506 -84.61 -118.09 0.75
C ALA A 506 -83.13 -118.41 0.51
N HIS A 507 -82.34 -118.54 1.58
CA HIS A 507 -80.93 -118.93 1.48
C HIS A 507 -80.76 -120.33 0.89
N ALA A 508 -81.55 -121.31 1.32
CA ALA A 508 -81.52 -122.67 0.77
C ALA A 508 -81.89 -122.72 -0.73
N ARG A 509 -82.86 -121.91 -1.18
CA ARG A 509 -83.17 -121.80 -2.62
C ARG A 509 -82.04 -121.15 -3.42
N ASN A 510 -81.36 -120.16 -2.84
CA ASN A 510 -80.25 -119.49 -3.52
C ASN A 510 -79.00 -120.38 -3.61
N ARG A 511 -78.76 -121.27 -2.64
CA ARG A 511 -77.73 -122.31 -2.72
C ARG A 511 -78.18 -123.45 -3.65
N ARG A 512 -77.88 -123.35 -4.93
CA ARG A 512 -78.30 -124.35 -5.93
C ARG A 512 -77.26 -124.61 -7.00
N ILE A 513 -77.38 -125.76 -7.67
CA ILE A 513 -76.71 -126.08 -8.93
C ILE A 513 -77.75 -126.16 -10.04
N GLU A 514 -77.58 -125.38 -11.11
CA GLU A 514 -78.41 -125.46 -12.30
C GLU A 514 -77.68 -126.20 -13.42
N LEU A 515 -78.37 -127.06 -14.16
CA LEU A 515 -77.86 -127.73 -15.35
C LEU A 515 -78.74 -127.42 -16.54
N LYS A 516 -78.15 -126.96 -17.64
CA LYS A 516 -78.88 -126.58 -18.85
C LYS A 516 -78.08 -126.85 -20.10
N LEU A 517 -78.79 -127.11 -21.19
CA LEU A 517 -78.22 -127.35 -22.50
C LEU A 517 -78.06 -126.02 -23.23
N ASP A 518 -76.87 -125.77 -23.72
CA ASP A 518 -76.47 -124.59 -24.48
C ASP A 518 -75.97 -125.03 -25.86
N GLN A 519 -75.97 -124.11 -26.82
CA GLN A 519 -75.29 -124.30 -28.11
C GLN A 519 -74.01 -123.49 -28.10
N ARG A 520 -72.95 -124.06 -28.68
CA ARG A 520 -71.64 -123.42 -28.70
C ARG A 520 -71.54 -122.33 -29.76
#